data_AF-A0A3N0ZTW7-F1
#
_entry.id   AF-A0A3N0ZTW7-F1
#
_cell.length_a   1.000
_cell.length_b   1.000
_cell.length_c   1.000
_cell.angle_alpha   90.00
_cell.angle_beta   90.00
_cell.angle_gamma   90.00
#
_symmetry.space_group_name_H-M   'P 1'
#
loop_
_entity.id
_entity.type
_entity.pdbx_description
1 polymer ?
#
loop_
_entity_poly.entity_id
_entity_poly.type
_entity_poly.pdbx_seq_one_letter_code
_entity_poly.pdbx_strand_id
1 'polypeptide(L)'
;MVEQTKIFKVGAKKYEVDSYGFLVDPRQWDENYAEALAEELEIPDGLTDKHWKIIRFIRNFIIQNNVCPNIYTTCRNFKLKLKDLQKLFPTGYHRGACKLAGLTYKEGYVKYYYWDNVKKPVTEQSMEKIYHVDCNGFLLSPEEWDEQFAICKAIELKMQNPLSEKHWNVIKFLRNFYKKFDKLPNIYETCEVNNLDIADMEMLFPDGYHRGAVKVSGLRLS
;
A
#
# COMPACT_ATOMS: atom_id res chain seq x y z
N MET A 1 -17.71 -10.07 3.37
CA MET A 1 -18.79 -9.40 4.16
C MET A 1 -18.65 -7.92 3.86
N VAL A 2 -19.63 -7.31 3.19
CA VAL A 2 -19.54 -5.94 2.66
C VAL A 2 -19.16 -4.96 3.78
N GLU A 3 -18.03 -4.25 3.64
CA GLU A 3 -17.66 -3.22 4.61
C GLU A 3 -18.56 -2.02 4.39
N GLN A 4 -19.59 -1.92 5.22
CA GLN A 4 -20.61 -0.89 5.10
C GLN A 4 -19.96 0.51 5.19
N THR A 5 -19.84 1.18 4.06
CA THR A 5 -19.30 2.55 3.99
C THR A 5 -20.29 3.51 4.64
N LYS A 6 -19.78 4.34 5.56
CA LYS A 6 -20.57 5.35 6.27
C LYS A 6 -20.12 6.73 5.84
N ILE A 7 -21.05 7.68 5.85
CA ILE A 7 -20.75 9.10 5.59
C ILE A 7 -20.58 9.80 6.92
N PHE A 8 -19.36 10.21 7.25
CA PHE A 8 -19.05 11.07 8.37
C PHE A 8 -19.20 12.54 7.93
N LYS A 9 -20.03 13.33 8.61
CA LYS A 9 -20.30 14.72 8.22
C LYS A 9 -19.67 15.67 9.23
N VAL A 10 -18.83 16.58 8.75
CA VAL A 10 -18.27 17.69 9.55
C VAL A 10 -18.70 18.99 8.91
N GLY A 11 -19.65 19.68 9.54
CA GLY A 11 -20.29 20.85 8.95
C GLY A 11 -20.90 20.55 7.58
N ALA A 12 -20.43 21.25 6.54
CA ALA A 12 -20.86 21.04 5.16
C ALA A 12 -20.08 19.93 4.41
N LYS A 13 -18.94 19.47 4.96
CA LYS A 13 -18.10 18.44 4.35
C LYS A 13 -18.56 17.05 4.72
N LYS A 14 -18.35 16.12 3.78
CA LYS A 14 -18.69 14.70 3.91
C LYS A 14 -17.44 13.87 3.65
N TYR A 15 -17.16 12.94 4.54
CA TYR A 15 -16.04 12.00 4.45
C TYR A 15 -16.60 10.59 4.35
N GLU A 16 -16.05 9.80 3.45
CA GLU A 16 -16.38 8.38 3.35
C GLU A 16 -15.48 7.62 4.31
N VAL A 17 -16.08 6.91 5.27
CA VAL A 17 -15.36 6.14 6.28
C VAL A 17 -15.81 4.68 6.30
N ASP A 18 -14.90 3.79 6.67
CA ASP A 18 -15.18 2.36 6.84
C ASP A 18 -15.99 2.07 8.12
N SER A 19 -16.29 0.79 8.38
CA SER A 19 -17.03 0.37 9.57
C SER A 19 -16.36 0.71 10.90
N TYR A 20 -15.05 0.95 10.88
CA TYR A 20 -14.23 1.31 12.04
C TYR A 20 -13.97 2.84 12.13
N GLY A 21 -14.51 3.60 11.18
CA GLY A 21 -14.41 5.06 11.10
C GLY A 21 -13.08 5.56 10.55
N PHE A 22 -12.33 4.75 9.80
CA PHE A 22 -11.17 5.23 9.04
C PHE A 22 -11.60 5.79 7.69
N LEU A 23 -10.91 6.80 7.18
CA LEU A 23 -11.14 7.29 5.82
C LEU A 23 -10.95 6.17 4.79
N VAL A 24 -11.94 6.05 3.91
CA VAL A 24 -11.82 5.22 2.71
C VAL A 24 -10.75 5.83 1.81
N ASP A 25 -10.79 7.13 1.50
CA ASP A 25 -9.73 7.79 0.73
C ASP A 25 -8.90 8.76 1.63
N PRO A 26 -7.63 8.43 1.98
CA PRO A 26 -6.72 9.29 2.74
C PRO A 26 -6.44 10.67 2.11
N ARG A 27 -6.75 10.86 0.81
CA ARG A 27 -6.65 12.16 0.12
C ARG A 27 -7.80 13.09 0.47
N GLN A 28 -8.93 12.56 0.96
CA GLN A 28 -10.03 13.36 1.50
C GLN A 28 -9.70 13.93 2.89
N TRP A 29 -8.59 13.50 3.51
CA TRP A 29 -8.17 14.00 4.80
C TRP A 29 -7.90 15.50 4.75
N ASP A 30 -8.45 16.21 5.73
CA ASP A 30 -8.11 17.59 6.06
C ASP A 30 -8.09 17.77 7.58
N GLU A 31 -7.72 18.97 8.02
CA GLU A 31 -7.63 19.26 9.46
C GLU A 31 -8.98 19.18 10.17
N ASN A 32 -10.08 19.47 9.46
CA ASN A 32 -11.44 19.39 10.03
C ASN A 32 -11.83 17.95 10.36
N TYR A 33 -11.42 16.98 9.54
CA TYR A 33 -11.63 15.57 9.82
C TYR A 33 -10.95 15.16 11.13
N ALA A 34 -9.68 15.57 11.32
CA ALA A 34 -8.94 15.24 12.53
C ALA A 34 -9.55 15.90 13.77
N GLU A 35 -9.90 17.18 13.70
CA GLU A 35 -10.55 17.90 14.81
C GLU A 35 -11.90 17.28 15.18
N ALA A 36 -12.72 16.92 14.19
CA ALA A 36 -14.03 16.31 14.44
C ALA A 36 -13.94 14.93 15.12
N LEU A 37 -12.83 14.22 14.94
CA LEU A 37 -12.59 12.93 15.60
C LEU A 37 -11.92 13.05 16.97
N ALA A 38 -11.46 14.24 17.37
CA ALA A 38 -10.75 14.41 18.64
C ALA A 38 -11.61 13.98 19.83
N GLU A 39 -12.88 14.40 19.85
CA GLU A 39 -13.83 14.05 20.90
C GLU A 39 -14.14 12.55 20.94
N GLU A 40 -14.37 11.91 19.78
CA GLU A 40 -14.57 10.47 19.67
C GLU A 40 -13.36 9.64 20.12
N LEU A 41 -12.16 10.23 20.08
CA LEU A 41 -10.90 9.57 20.42
C LEU A 41 -10.39 9.91 21.82
N GLU A 42 -11.30 10.36 22.70
CA GLU A 42 -11.05 10.67 24.10
C GLU A 42 -10.06 11.85 24.29
N ILE A 43 -10.06 12.81 23.35
CA ILE A 43 -9.29 14.05 23.42
C ILE A 43 -10.27 15.25 23.58
N PRO A 44 -10.86 15.44 24.76
CA PRO A 44 -11.94 16.42 24.98
C PRO A 44 -11.48 17.88 24.85
N ASP A 45 -10.19 18.15 25.11
CA ASP A 45 -9.60 19.49 25.00
C ASP A 45 -9.22 19.86 23.56
N GLY A 46 -9.49 18.98 22.59
CA GLY A 46 -9.12 19.16 21.18
C GLY A 46 -7.64 18.86 20.87
N LEU A 47 -7.28 18.98 19.59
CA LEU A 47 -5.93 18.64 19.13
C LEU A 47 -4.92 19.75 19.44
N THR A 48 -4.17 19.59 20.54
CA THR A 48 -2.98 20.42 20.81
C THR A 48 -1.90 20.36 19.73
N ASP A 49 -0.97 21.33 19.74
CA ASP A 49 0.23 21.36 18.87
C ASP A 49 1.04 20.06 18.88
N LYS A 50 1.08 19.35 20.01
CA LYS A 50 1.78 18.07 20.13
C LYS A 50 1.08 16.98 19.33
N HIS A 51 -0.25 16.95 19.33
CA HIS A 51 -1.03 16.04 18.49
C HIS A 51 -0.76 16.33 17.02
N TRP A 52 -0.85 17.61 16.62
CA TRP A 52 -0.62 18.04 15.24
C TRP A 52 0.76 17.68 14.72
N LYS A 53 1.81 17.87 15.53
CA LYS A 53 3.18 17.47 15.15
C LYS A 53 3.27 15.98 14.84
N ILE A 54 2.65 15.13 15.66
CA ILE A 54 2.67 13.67 15.46
C ILE A 54 1.82 13.28 14.25
N ILE A 55 0.60 13.82 14.13
CA ILE A 55 -0.31 13.56 13.00
C ILE A 55 0.37 13.92 11.66
N ARG A 56 0.94 15.12 11.55
CA ARG A 56 1.64 15.57 10.35
C ARG A 56 2.90 14.76 10.07
N PHE A 57 3.63 14.34 11.10
CA PHE A 57 4.78 13.44 10.92
C PHE A 57 4.36 12.09 10.33
N ILE A 58 3.29 11.47 10.85
CA ILE A 58 2.81 10.19 10.32
C ILE A 58 2.42 10.32 8.84
N ARG A 59 1.70 11.40 8.49
CA ARG A 59 1.33 11.68 7.09
C ARG A 59 2.54 11.88 6.18
N ASN A 60 3.51 12.71 6.61
CA ASN A 60 4.73 12.96 5.84
C ASN A 60 5.60 11.71 5.70
N PHE A 61 5.71 10.91 6.76
CA PHE A 61 6.48 9.68 6.75
C PHE A 61 5.92 8.69 5.72
N ILE A 62 4.60 8.62 5.59
CA ILE A 62 3.94 7.81 4.56
C ILE A 62 4.19 8.34 3.17
N ILE A 63 4.07 9.65 2.95
CA ILE A 63 4.35 10.26 1.64
C ILE A 63 5.80 9.94 1.19
N GLN A 64 6.75 9.90 2.14
CA GLN A 64 8.15 9.65 1.85
C GLN A 64 8.51 8.16 1.71
N ASN A 65 7.93 7.29 2.56
CA ASN A 65 8.35 5.90 2.69
C ASN A 65 7.30 4.89 2.19
N ASN A 66 6.11 5.35 1.78
CA ASN A 66 4.96 4.53 1.41
C ASN A 66 4.53 3.50 2.46
N VAL A 67 4.96 3.68 3.71
CA VAL A 67 4.73 2.78 4.84
C VAL A 67 4.37 3.61 6.06
N CYS A 68 3.35 3.18 6.81
CA CYS A 68 3.00 3.82 8.08
C CYS A 68 4.13 3.61 9.09
N PRO A 69 4.63 4.67 9.75
CA PRO A 69 5.67 4.50 10.75
C PRO A 69 5.17 3.60 11.87
N ASN A 70 6.05 2.74 12.40
CA ASN A 70 5.70 2.00 13.60
C ASN A 70 5.70 2.94 14.82
N ILE A 71 5.07 2.48 15.91
CA ILE A 71 4.99 3.23 17.17
C ILE A 71 6.39 3.63 17.69
N TYR A 72 7.38 2.75 17.55
CA TYR A 72 8.74 2.98 18.02
C TYR A 72 9.49 4.05 17.21
N THR A 73 9.28 4.11 15.90
CA THR A 73 9.84 5.13 14.98
C THR A 73 9.28 6.49 15.35
N THR A 74 7.96 6.58 15.59
CA THR A 74 7.33 7.82 16.04
C THR A 74 7.85 8.26 17.41
N CYS A 75 7.90 7.35 18.39
CA CYS A 75 8.47 7.63 19.71
C CYS A 75 9.93 8.10 19.63
N ARG A 76 10.75 7.47 18.78
CA ARG A 76 12.16 7.85 18.58
C ARG A 76 12.30 9.24 17.98
N ASN A 77 11.49 9.56 16.96
CA ASN A 77 11.53 10.85 16.28
C ASN A 77 11.20 12.02 17.24
N PHE A 78 10.20 11.84 18.10
CA PHE A 78 9.76 12.86 19.05
C PHE A 78 10.39 12.76 20.45
N LYS A 79 11.31 11.80 20.66
CA LYS A 79 11.91 11.48 21.97
C LYS A 79 10.85 11.26 23.07
N LEU A 80 9.74 10.63 22.71
CA LEU A 80 8.61 10.33 23.60
C LEU A 80 8.72 8.91 24.17
N LYS A 81 8.36 8.72 25.43
CA LYS A 81 8.13 7.37 25.96
C LYS A 81 6.75 6.89 25.52
N LEU A 82 6.54 5.57 25.51
CA LEU A 82 5.25 4.97 25.18
C LEU A 82 4.10 5.51 26.04
N LYS A 83 4.36 5.75 27.33
CA LYS A 83 3.40 6.35 28.26
C LYS A 83 3.01 7.78 27.86
N ASP A 84 3.95 8.56 27.33
CA ASP A 84 3.68 9.94 26.92
C ASP A 84 2.82 9.95 25.65
N LEU A 85 3.06 9.02 24.74
CA LEU A 85 2.22 8.83 23.56
C LEU A 85 0.80 8.38 23.92
N GLN A 86 0.64 7.48 24.89
CA GLN A 86 -0.68 7.08 25.40
C GLN A 86 -1.43 8.23 26.08
N LYS A 87 -0.72 9.16 26.74
CA LYS A 87 -1.35 10.37 27.30
C LYS A 87 -1.85 11.32 26.22
N LEU A 88 -1.14 11.42 25.10
CA LEU A 88 -1.56 12.23 23.95
C LEU A 88 -2.67 11.55 23.15
N PHE A 89 -2.62 10.24 23.00
CA PHE A 89 -3.62 9.45 22.27
C PHE A 89 -4.14 8.33 23.17
N PRO A 90 -5.19 8.56 23.98
CA PRO A 90 -5.70 7.59 24.95
C PRO A 90 -6.15 6.28 24.31
N THR A 91 -6.76 6.37 23.13
CA THR A 91 -7.16 5.23 22.29
C THR A 91 -5.98 4.48 21.64
N GLY A 92 -4.75 4.97 21.83
CA GLY A 92 -3.51 4.35 21.37
C GLY A 92 -3.02 4.83 20.01
N TYR A 93 -1.88 4.30 19.56
CA TYR A 93 -1.23 4.76 18.33
C TYR A 93 -2.04 4.48 17.06
N HIS A 94 -2.57 3.28 16.91
CA HIS A 94 -3.31 2.90 15.69
C HIS A 94 -4.72 3.49 15.66
N ARG A 95 -5.49 3.31 16.73
CA ARG A 95 -6.88 3.79 16.80
C ARG A 95 -6.99 5.30 17.06
N GLY A 96 -5.97 5.91 17.67
CA GLY A 96 -5.88 7.35 17.90
C GLY A 96 -5.05 8.05 16.82
N ALA A 97 -3.73 8.00 16.93
CA ALA A 97 -2.83 8.81 16.10
C ALA A 97 -2.94 8.51 14.58
N CYS A 98 -2.97 7.22 14.18
CA CYS A 98 -3.10 6.85 12.76
C CYS A 98 -4.50 7.17 12.22
N LYS A 99 -5.56 6.97 13.03
CA LYS A 99 -6.93 7.32 12.64
C LYS A 99 -7.09 8.83 12.44
N LEU A 100 -6.56 9.65 13.35
CA LEU A 100 -6.52 11.11 13.23
C LEU A 100 -5.71 11.58 12.01
N ALA A 101 -4.66 10.86 11.65
CA ALA A 101 -3.89 11.10 10.43
C ALA A 101 -4.61 10.64 9.14
N GLY A 102 -5.79 10.03 9.25
CA GLY A 102 -6.61 9.61 8.10
C GLY A 102 -6.15 8.29 7.48
N LEU A 103 -5.55 7.41 8.27
CA LEU A 103 -4.85 6.22 7.78
C LEU A 103 -5.42 4.95 8.40
N THR A 104 -5.67 3.95 7.57
CA THR A 104 -6.12 2.63 8.02
C THR A 104 -4.91 1.80 8.48
N TYR A 105 -5.08 1.02 9.56
CA TYR A 105 -4.04 0.09 10.05
C TYR A 105 -4.15 -1.30 9.43
N LYS A 106 -5.19 -1.58 8.61
CA LYS A 106 -5.25 -2.86 7.90
C LYS A 106 -4.01 -2.98 7.02
N GLU A 107 -3.24 -4.02 7.29
CA GLU A 107 -1.90 -4.26 6.75
C GLU A 107 -1.93 -4.14 5.22
N GLY A 108 -1.05 -3.30 4.67
CA GLY A 108 -0.85 -3.16 3.22
C GLY A 108 -1.66 -2.08 2.51
N TYR A 109 -2.67 -1.46 3.13
CA TYR A 109 -3.58 -0.55 2.41
C TYR A 109 -3.10 0.88 2.21
N VAL A 110 -2.04 1.31 2.92
CA VAL A 110 -1.39 2.60 2.64
C VAL A 110 -0.89 2.66 1.20
N LYS A 111 -0.56 1.51 0.60
CA LYS A 111 -0.01 1.41 -0.75
C LYS A 111 -0.97 1.86 -1.86
N TYR A 112 -2.29 1.78 -1.66
CA TYR A 112 -3.29 2.05 -2.71
C TYR A 112 -3.64 3.53 -2.90
N TYR A 113 -3.28 4.40 -1.95
CA TYR A 113 -3.71 5.80 -1.97
C TYR A 113 -2.62 6.78 -2.41
N TYR A 114 -1.39 6.30 -2.61
CA TYR A 114 -0.24 7.12 -3.00
C TYR A 114 0.38 6.71 -4.34
N TRP A 115 -0.15 5.69 -5.02
CA TRP A 115 0.15 5.44 -6.43
C TRP A 115 -0.94 6.06 -7.31
N ASP A 116 -0.49 7.07 -8.05
CA ASP A 116 -1.11 7.71 -9.20
C ASP A 116 -2.11 8.87 -9.01
N ASN A 117 -1.71 9.98 -9.66
CA ASN A 117 -2.57 10.90 -10.39
C ASN A 117 -3.43 10.22 -11.49
N VAL A 118 -3.86 8.97 -11.28
CA VAL A 118 -4.73 8.23 -12.20
C VAL A 118 -5.96 7.84 -11.42
N LYS A 119 -7.05 8.52 -11.78
CA LYS A 119 -8.41 8.17 -11.39
C LYS A 119 -8.70 6.71 -11.76
N LYS A 120 -8.54 5.79 -10.82
CA LYS A 120 -9.38 4.59 -10.76
C LYS A 120 -9.76 4.37 -9.29
N PRO A 121 -11.04 4.54 -8.92
CA PRO A 121 -11.48 4.13 -7.60
C PRO A 121 -11.23 2.63 -7.47
N VAL A 122 -10.46 2.24 -6.46
CA VAL A 122 -10.30 0.85 -6.05
C VAL A 122 -11.67 0.41 -5.53
N THR A 123 -12.47 -0.23 -6.37
CA THR A 123 -13.77 -0.79 -5.99
C THR A 123 -13.56 -1.95 -5.00
N GLU A 124 -14.43 -2.12 -4.01
CA GLU A 124 -14.38 -3.24 -3.02
C GLU A 124 -14.15 -4.62 -3.65
N GLN A 125 -14.60 -4.79 -4.90
CA GLN A 125 -14.41 -5.97 -5.75
C GLN A 125 -12.94 -6.37 -5.98
N SER A 126 -12.00 -5.42 -5.87
CA SER A 126 -10.57 -5.67 -6.03
C SER A 126 -9.95 -6.35 -4.82
N MET A 127 -10.42 -6.10 -3.59
CA MET A 127 -9.85 -6.70 -2.38
C MET A 127 -10.18 -8.19 -2.21
N GLU A 128 -11.28 -8.66 -2.79
CA GLU A 128 -11.73 -10.07 -2.71
C GLU A 128 -11.43 -10.86 -4.01
N LYS A 129 -10.57 -10.36 -4.90
CA LYS A 129 -10.28 -11.04 -6.16
C LYS A 129 -9.50 -12.34 -5.91
N ILE A 130 -10.07 -13.47 -6.35
CA ILE A 130 -9.48 -14.80 -6.25
C ILE A 130 -8.69 -15.08 -7.53
N TYR A 131 -7.44 -15.53 -7.36
CA TYR A 131 -6.55 -15.94 -8.45
C TYR A 131 -6.29 -17.43 -8.38
N HIS A 132 -6.43 -18.14 -9.50
CA HIS A 132 -6.14 -19.58 -9.53
C HIS A 132 -4.66 -19.81 -9.83
N VAL A 133 -3.95 -20.38 -8.86
CA VAL A 133 -2.53 -20.68 -8.97
C VAL A 133 -2.25 -22.17 -8.84
N ASP A 134 -1.16 -22.63 -9.46
CA ASP A 134 -0.65 -23.99 -9.29
C ASP A 134 0.05 -24.18 -7.93
N CYS A 135 0.53 -25.40 -7.65
CA CYS A 135 1.25 -25.71 -6.41
C CYS A 135 2.56 -24.93 -6.25
N ASN A 136 3.11 -24.39 -7.34
CA ASN A 136 4.31 -23.57 -7.35
C ASN A 136 3.99 -22.07 -7.26
N GLY A 137 2.72 -21.67 -7.22
CA GLY A 137 2.26 -20.30 -7.10
C GLY A 137 2.24 -19.51 -8.43
N PHE A 138 2.27 -20.17 -9.59
CA PHE A 138 2.07 -19.57 -10.90
C PHE A 138 0.59 -19.52 -11.28
N LEU A 139 0.16 -18.47 -11.97
CA LEU A 139 -1.21 -18.37 -12.48
C LEU A 139 -1.52 -19.48 -13.48
N LEU A 140 -2.67 -20.13 -13.31
CA LEU A 140 -3.16 -21.14 -14.25
C LEU A 140 -3.54 -20.52 -15.60
N SER A 141 -4.08 -19.30 -15.57
CA SER A 141 -4.56 -18.54 -16.72
C SER A 141 -3.85 -17.17 -16.76
N PRO A 142 -2.98 -16.90 -17.75
CA PRO A 142 -2.28 -15.63 -17.90
C PRO A 142 -3.20 -14.40 -18.03
N GLU A 143 -4.46 -14.62 -18.41
CA GLU A 143 -5.53 -13.62 -18.57
C GLU A 143 -6.10 -13.14 -17.23
N GLU A 144 -6.01 -13.96 -16.16
CA GLU A 144 -6.47 -13.56 -14.82
C GLU A 144 -5.58 -12.48 -14.18
N TRP A 145 -4.35 -12.37 -14.68
CA TRP A 145 -3.36 -11.42 -14.17
C TRP A 145 -3.82 -9.97 -14.31
N ASP A 146 -3.55 -9.20 -13.27
CA ASP A 146 -3.61 -7.75 -13.25
C ASP A 146 -2.46 -7.17 -12.42
N GLU A 147 -2.40 -5.85 -12.33
CA GLU A 147 -1.39 -5.15 -11.53
C GLU A 147 -1.48 -5.50 -10.04
N GLN A 148 -2.67 -5.85 -9.54
CA GLN A 148 -2.87 -6.20 -8.14
C GLN A 148 -2.26 -7.56 -7.82
N PHE A 149 -2.44 -8.57 -8.69
CA PHE A 149 -1.75 -9.85 -8.59
C PHE A 149 -0.24 -9.65 -8.48
N ALA A 150 0.34 -8.82 -9.35
CA ALA A 150 1.77 -8.54 -9.34
C ALA A 150 2.23 -7.94 -8.00
N ILE A 151 1.48 -6.97 -7.44
CA ILE A 151 1.91 -6.37 -6.17
C ILE A 151 1.73 -7.35 -5.00
N CYS A 152 0.64 -8.13 -4.97
CA CYS A 152 0.41 -9.13 -3.94
C CYS A 152 1.48 -10.22 -4.00
N LYS A 153 1.82 -10.69 -5.21
CA LYS A 153 2.86 -11.69 -5.40
C LYS A 153 4.24 -11.16 -5.03
N ALA A 154 4.56 -9.90 -5.35
CA ALA A 154 5.81 -9.28 -4.92
C ALA A 154 5.94 -9.21 -3.39
N ILE A 155 4.84 -8.97 -2.67
CA ILE A 155 4.83 -8.98 -1.19
C ILE A 155 5.07 -10.40 -0.67
N GLU A 156 4.42 -11.41 -1.26
CA GLU A 156 4.62 -12.83 -0.92
C GLU A 156 6.08 -13.25 -1.10
N LEU A 157 6.72 -12.81 -2.18
CA LEU A 157 8.14 -13.05 -2.48
C LEU A 157 9.10 -12.16 -1.69
N LYS A 158 8.60 -11.38 -0.72
CA LYS A 158 9.40 -10.45 0.12
C LYS A 158 10.26 -9.48 -0.71
N MET A 159 9.79 -9.13 -1.90
CA MET A 159 10.46 -8.16 -2.77
C MET A 159 10.34 -6.74 -2.22
N GLN A 160 11.07 -5.81 -2.83
CA GLN A 160 10.90 -4.39 -2.56
C GLN A 160 9.44 -3.97 -2.79
N ASN A 161 8.88 -3.33 -1.77
CA ASN A 161 7.53 -2.81 -1.77
C ASN A 161 7.59 -1.31 -1.45
N PRO A 162 7.09 -0.41 -2.32
CA PRO A 162 6.44 -0.65 -3.62
C PRO A 162 7.40 -1.12 -4.73
N LEU A 163 6.83 -1.76 -5.76
CA LEU A 163 7.56 -2.13 -6.97
C LEU A 163 7.99 -0.84 -7.69
N SER A 164 9.29 -0.70 -7.94
CA SER A 164 9.83 0.47 -8.66
C SER A 164 9.43 0.47 -10.14
N GLU A 165 9.60 1.60 -10.83
CA GLU A 165 9.37 1.70 -12.28
C GLU A 165 10.16 0.63 -13.06
N LYS A 166 11.39 0.32 -12.64
CA LYS A 166 12.20 -0.74 -13.25
C LYS A 166 11.51 -2.11 -13.18
N HIS A 167 10.90 -2.45 -12.03
CA HIS A 167 10.14 -3.70 -11.91
C HIS A 167 8.96 -3.72 -12.89
N TRP A 168 8.21 -2.61 -12.97
CA TRP A 168 7.07 -2.52 -13.87
C TRP A 168 7.45 -2.60 -15.35
N ASN A 169 8.59 -2.03 -15.74
CA ASN A 169 9.09 -2.12 -17.11
C ASN A 169 9.36 -3.59 -17.49
N VAL A 170 10.04 -4.34 -16.61
CA VAL A 170 10.31 -5.77 -16.81
C VAL A 170 9.00 -6.56 -16.87
N ILE A 171 8.09 -6.37 -15.91
CA ILE A 171 6.81 -7.09 -15.85
C ILE A 171 5.97 -6.83 -17.11
N LYS A 172 5.84 -5.57 -17.52
CA LYS A 172 5.08 -5.18 -18.73
C LYS A 172 5.74 -5.72 -19.99
N PHE A 173 7.07 -5.70 -20.06
CA PHE A 173 7.82 -6.29 -21.16
C PHE A 173 7.54 -7.79 -21.29
N LEU A 174 7.67 -8.55 -20.19
CA LEU A 174 7.42 -9.99 -20.19
C LEU A 174 6.01 -10.34 -20.66
N ARG A 175 5.01 -9.59 -20.20
CA ARG A 175 3.61 -9.78 -20.61
C ARG A 175 3.36 -9.43 -22.07
N ASN A 176 3.93 -8.32 -22.54
CA ASN A 176 3.80 -7.91 -23.94
C ASN A 176 4.51 -8.90 -24.88
N PHE A 177 5.68 -9.40 -24.48
CA PHE A 177 6.42 -10.40 -25.22
C PHE A 177 5.64 -11.71 -25.30
N TYR A 178 5.11 -12.19 -24.17
CA TYR A 178 4.27 -13.39 -24.12
C TYR A 178 3.02 -13.25 -24.98
N LYS A 179 2.32 -12.10 -24.91
CA LYS A 179 1.15 -11.83 -25.76
C LYS A 179 1.46 -11.85 -27.27
N LYS A 180 2.70 -11.49 -27.65
CA LYS A 180 3.11 -11.42 -29.06
C LYS A 180 3.64 -12.75 -29.60
N PHE A 181 4.38 -13.49 -28.79
CA PHE A 181 5.14 -14.66 -29.24
C PHE A 181 4.67 -15.98 -28.63
N ASP A 182 3.75 -15.94 -27.66
CA ASP A 182 3.30 -17.08 -26.84
C ASP A 182 4.47 -17.87 -26.21
N LYS A 183 5.56 -17.15 -25.94
CA LYS A 183 6.81 -17.68 -25.38
C LYS A 183 7.39 -16.66 -24.41
N LEU A 184 8.21 -17.14 -23.49
CA LEU A 184 8.96 -16.29 -22.57
C LEU A 184 10.32 -15.93 -23.18
N PRO A 185 10.75 -14.65 -23.08
CA PRO A 185 12.09 -14.27 -23.49
C PRO A 185 13.10 -14.86 -22.51
N ASN A 186 14.36 -14.92 -22.94
CA ASN A 186 15.44 -15.32 -22.04
C ASN A 186 15.83 -14.14 -21.12
N ILE A 187 16.61 -14.43 -20.07
CA ILE A 187 17.05 -13.39 -19.12
C ILE A 187 17.89 -12.31 -19.81
N TYR A 188 18.76 -12.68 -20.75
CA TYR A 188 19.66 -11.77 -21.46
C TYR A 188 18.90 -10.80 -22.37
N GLU A 189 17.93 -11.27 -23.14
CA GLU A 189 17.04 -10.45 -23.97
C GLU A 189 16.24 -9.47 -23.11
N THR A 190 15.76 -9.94 -21.95
CA THR A 190 15.04 -9.08 -21.01
C THR A 190 15.95 -7.99 -20.45
N CYS A 191 17.18 -8.35 -20.09
CA CYS A 191 18.22 -7.42 -19.63
C CYS A 191 18.56 -6.37 -20.70
N GLU A 192 18.82 -6.80 -21.94
CA GLU A 192 19.16 -5.91 -23.06
C GLU A 192 18.05 -4.90 -23.35
N VAL A 193 16.79 -5.35 -23.42
CA VAL A 193 15.66 -4.45 -23.74
C VAL A 193 15.37 -3.46 -22.61
N ASN A 194 15.55 -3.87 -21.36
CA ASN A 194 15.30 -3.01 -20.20
C ASN A 194 16.54 -2.19 -19.78
N ASN A 195 17.66 -2.34 -20.50
CA ASN A 195 18.96 -1.74 -20.17
C ASN A 195 19.36 -2.03 -18.70
N LEU A 196 19.28 -3.31 -18.32
CA LEU A 196 19.61 -3.83 -17.00
C LEU A 196 20.75 -4.84 -17.10
N ASP A 197 21.65 -4.83 -16.13
CA ASP A 197 22.64 -5.90 -15.97
C ASP A 197 22.05 -7.08 -15.18
N ILE A 198 22.72 -8.24 -15.20
CA ILE A 198 22.32 -9.42 -14.43
C ILE A 198 22.26 -9.09 -12.93
N ALA A 199 23.22 -8.32 -12.43
CA ALA A 199 23.26 -7.88 -11.04
C ALA A 199 22.05 -6.99 -10.69
N ASP A 200 21.62 -6.13 -11.61
CA ASP A 200 20.41 -5.31 -11.41
C ASP A 200 19.16 -6.20 -11.37
N MET A 201 19.08 -7.22 -12.22
CA MET A 201 17.97 -8.17 -12.21
C MET A 201 17.89 -8.98 -10.92
N GLU A 202 19.03 -9.42 -10.36
CA GLU A 202 19.08 -10.08 -9.06
C GLU A 202 18.68 -9.13 -7.91
N MET A 203 19.05 -7.85 -8.01
CA MET A 203 18.68 -6.84 -7.02
C MET A 203 17.18 -6.53 -7.06
N LEU A 204 16.59 -6.44 -8.26
CA LEU A 204 15.16 -6.20 -8.46
C LEU A 204 14.33 -7.44 -8.11
N PHE A 205 14.81 -8.63 -8.50
CA PHE A 205 14.13 -9.90 -8.28
C PHE A 205 15.07 -10.86 -7.54
N PRO A 206 15.08 -10.83 -6.18
CA PRO A 206 15.96 -11.68 -5.36
C PRO A 206 15.79 -13.18 -5.60
N ASP A 207 14.57 -13.59 -5.96
CA ASP A 207 14.24 -14.98 -6.31
C ASP A 207 14.65 -15.35 -7.75
N GLY A 208 15.30 -14.44 -8.46
CA GLY A 208 15.77 -14.60 -9.83
C GLY A 208 14.69 -14.39 -10.90
N TYR A 209 15.08 -14.62 -12.16
CA TYR A 209 14.22 -14.36 -13.31
C TYR A 209 12.94 -15.20 -13.33
N HIS A 210 13.04 -16.52 -13.16
CA HIS A 210 11.89 -17.41 -13.29
C HIS A 210 10.98 -17.38 -12.06
N ARG A 211 11.55 -17.46 -10.85
CA ARG A 211 10.76 -17.51 -9.61
C ARG A 211 10.37 -16.12 -9.10
N GLY A 212 11.08 -15.07 -9.51
CA GLY A 212 10.73 -13.67 -9.28
C GLY A 212 9.97 -13.06 -10.47
N ALA A 213 10.69 -12.61 -11.49
CA ALA A 213 10.12 -11.78 -12.57
C ALA A 213 8.98 -12.44 -13.35
N VAL A 214 9.15 -13.68 -13.79
CA VAL A 214 8.15 -14.43 -14.56
C VAL A 214 6.92 -14.75 -13.69
N LYS A 215 7.13 -15.17 -12.43
CA LYS A 215 6.05 -15.46 -11.48
C LYS A 215 5.22 -14.22 -11.17
N VAL A 216 5.85 -13.08 -10.89
CA VAL A 216 5.15 -11.80 -10.63
C VAL A 216 4.39 -11.33 -11.87
N SER A 217 4.89 -11.63 -13.06
CA SER A 217 4.23 -11.34 -14.34
C SER A 217 3.02 -12.25 -14.63
N GLY A 218 2.78 -13.27 -13.79
CA GLY A 218 1.67 -14.20 -13.93
C GLY A 218 1.81 -15.16 -15.10
N LEU A 219 3.04 -15.41 -15.53
CA LEU A 219 3.34 -16.26 -16.67
C LEU A 219 3.94 -17.56 -16.16
N ARG A 220 3.76 -18.64 -16.93
CA ARG A 220 4.36 -19.94 -16.64
C ARG A 220 5.15 -20.42 -17.86
N LEU A 221 6.23 -21.14 -17.60
CA LEU A 221 6.87 -21.93 -18.64
C LEU A 221 5.96 -23.14 -18.90
N SER A 222 5.54 -23.29 -20.15
CA SER A 222 4.87 -24.50 -20.66
C SER A 222 5.83 -25.67 -20.72
#